data_AF-A0A0B8WRT8-F1
#
_entry.id   AF-A0A0B8WRT8-F1
#
_cell.length_a   1.000
_cell.length_b   1.000
_cell.length_c   1.000
_cell.angle_alpha   90.00
_cell.angle_beta   90.00
_cell.angle_gamma   90.00
#
_symmetry.space_group_name_H-M   'P 1'
#
loop_
_entity.id
_entity.type
_entity.pdbx_description
1 polymer ?
#
loop_
_entity_poly.entity_id
_entity_poly.type
_entity_poly.pdbx_seq_one_letter_code
_entity_poly.pdbx_strand_id
1 'polypeptide(L)'
;MAEQKKVAKDTYLFREGDAPDAMYIVKSGAFAITKTKGSTEIVLAEIAPGAMVGEMALFDNKPRSANVKATKESEVIALPYESLTKQMEQLPVWVRAIMKTLNENMREANKKIKILENSNPDEERFPPHIVNKYISILNLVGNKYGKEESPGTLAFSSVLIRNYTIQIFQEATNKMQSVVNALTDLGYLKQEDRGDGSQKITNLKPQELFSFVDWYNEWLFKQEKDRLPAMTDPEVNVLNGILHFARKVEPNNKGLYKVDLNEVQNESMKELGNLIRPDDVNSLIEKKYLTEKIMDEKGVYIMVELPYVEPLARNWSIVNSLKKKLR
;
A
#
# COMPACT_ATOMS: atom_id res chain seq x y z
N MET A 1 -2.82 18.83 38.41
CA MET A 1 -3.48 17.60 38.90
C MET A 1 -4.41 17.07 37.82
N ALA A 2 -4.63 15.77 37.75
CA ALA A 2 -5.54 15.17 36.78
C ALA A 2 -7.00 15.52 37.12
N GLU A 3 -7.81 15.91 36.14
CA GLU A 3 -9.20 16.31 36.33
C GLU A 3 -10.15 15.55 35.40
N GLN A 4 -11.31 15.15 35.89
CA GLN A 4 -12.33 14.50 35.07
C GLN A 4 -13.19 15.55 34.36
N LYS A 5 -13.32 15.44 33.04
CA LYS A 5 -14.11 16.33 32.20
C LYS A 5 -15.16 15.53 31.45
N LYS A 6 -16.43 15.90 31.61
CA LYS A 6 -17.55 15.40 30.79
C LYS A 6 -17.62 16.20 29.49
N VAL A 7 -17.88 15.51 28.40
CA VAL A 7 -18.01 16.09 27.06
C VAL A 7 -19.33 15.60 26.45
N ALA A 8 -20.24 16.54 26.18
CA ALA A 8 -21.51 16.21 25.55
C ALA A 8 -21.30 15.73 24.12
N LYS A 9 -22.27 14.96 23.59
CA LYS A 9 -22.28 14.57 22.18
C LYS A 9 -22.15 15.81 21.28
N ASP A 10 -21.45 15.65 20.16
CA ASP A 10 -21.20 16.67 19.15
C ASP A 10 -20.38 17.88 19.63
N THR A 11 -19.76 17.78 20.80
CA THR A 11 -18.89 18.83 21.35
C THR A 11 -17.43 18.52 21.05
N TYR A 12 -16.67 19.56 20.67
CA TYR A 12 -15.22 19.44 20.50
C TYR A 12 -14.54 19.41 21.87
N LEU A 13 -13.69 18.41 22.08
CA LEU A 13 -12.75 18.41 23.18
C LEU A 13 -11.68 19.50 22.97
N PHE A 14 -11.20 19.61 21.73
CA PHE A 14 -10.39 20.71 21.19
C PHE A 14 -10.46 20.71 19.67
N ARG A 15 -10.09 21.82 19.05
CA ARG A 15 -10.02 22.01 17.60
C ARG A 15 -8.58 21.99 17.10
N GLU A 16 -8.42 21.69 15.83
CA GLU A 16 -7.17 21.89 15.11
C GLU A 16 -6.71 23.34 15.23
N GLY A 17 -5.43 23.54 15.48
CA GLY A 17 -4.84 24.88 15.60
C GLY A 17 -5.01 25.51 16.98
N ASP A 18 -5.81 24.94 17.87
CA ASP A 18 -5.93 25.43 19.25
C ASP A 18 -4.57 25.37 19.95
N ALA A 19 -4.34 26.34 20.83
CA ALA A 19 -3.20 26.34 21.73
C ALA A 19 -3.31 25.12 22.67
N PRO A 20 -2.22 24.37 22.88
CA PRO A 20 -2.31 23.13 23.62
C PRO A 20 -2.07 23.36 25.11
N ASP A 21 -2.92 22.79 25.96
CA ASP A 21 -3.01 23.06 27.40
C ASP A 21 -2.92 21.77 28.25
N ALA A 22 -3.47 20.67 27.73
CA ALA A 22 -3.48 19.36 28.37
C ALA A 22 -3.46 18.22 27.34
N MET A 23 -3.14 17.00 27.78
CA MET A 23 -3.53 15.79 27.06
C MET A 23 -4.69 15.13 27.78
N TYR A 24 -5.41 14.24 27.10
CA TYR A 24 -6.60 13.62 27.65
C TYR A 24 -6.56 12.11 27.47
N ILE A 25 -6.99 11.38 28.49
CA ILE A 25 -7.24 9.94 28.42
C ILE A 25 -8.75 9.72 28.36
N VAL A 26 -9.23 9.01 27.34
CA VAL A 26 -10.67 8.72 27.22
C VAL A 26 -11.07 7.69 28.27
N LYS A 27 -11.95 8.08 29.19
CA LYS A 27 -12.44 7.22 30.27
C LYS A 27 -13.69 6.44 29.85
N SER A 28 -14.61 7.09 29.16
CA SER A 28 -15.84 6.48 28.64
C SER A 28 -16.38 7.29 27.45
N GLY A 29 -17.30 6.69 26.68
CA GLY A 29 -17.87 7.34 25.50
C GLY A 29 -17.16 6.99 24.20
N ALA A 30 -17.15 7.91 23.23
CA ALA A 30 -16.44 7.79 21.96
C ALA A 30 -16.21 9.17 21.34
N PHE A 31 -15.06 9.31 20.65
CA PHE A 31 -14.70 10.52 19.93
C PHE A 31 -14.32 10.19 18.48
N ALA A 32 -14.30 11.21 17.65
CA ALA A 32 -13.74 11.17 16.31
C ALA A 32 -12.63 12.21 16.20
N ILE A 33 -11.51 11.83 15.57
CA ILE A 33 -10.50 12.77 15.09
C ILE A 33 -10.99 13.31 13.76
N THR A 34 -11.13 14.63 13.62
CA THR A 34 -11.55 15.24 12.35
C THR A 34 -10.57 16.30 11.86
N LYS A 35 -10.55 16.53 10.55
CA LYS A 35 -9.80 17.60 9.88
C LYS A 35 -10.76 18.50 9.14
N THR A 36 -10.57 19.81 9.24
CA THR A 36 -11.34 20.77 8.46
C THR A 36 -10.74 20.90 7.06
N LYS A 37 -11.56 20.65 6.02
CA LYS A 37 -11.23 20.81 4.60
C LYS A 37 -12.28 21.70 3.95
N GLY A 38 -11.92 22.95 3.67
CA GLY A 38 -12.87 23.96 3.19
C GLY A 38 -14.02 24.15 4.17
N SER A 39 -15.25 23.92 3.73
CA SER A 39 -16.46 23.97 4.56
C SER A 39 -16.88 22.63 5.17
N THR A 40 -16.10 21.56 4.97
CA THR A 40 -16.43 20.19 5.41
C THR A 40 -15.45 19.67 6.45
N GLU A 41 -15.90 18.77 7.33
CA GLU A 41 -15.03 18.02 8.24
C GLU A 41 -14.94 16.57 7.81
N ILE A 42 -13.71 16.08 7.69
CA ILE A 42 -13.41 14.68 7.35
C ILE A 42 -13.03 13.95 8.63
N VAL A 43 -13.66 12.80 8.88
CA VAL A 43 -13.30 11.90 9.98
C VAL A 43 -12.07 11.10 9.59
N LEU A 44 -10.99 11.24 10.36
CA LEU A 44 -9.73 10.54 10.15
C LEU A 44 -9.68 9.21 10.92
N ALA A 45 -10.25 9.19 12.13
CA ALA A 45 -10.23 8.02 13.00
C ALA A 45 -11.31 8.13 14.08
N GLU A 46 -11.76 6.97 14.58
CA GLU A 46 -12.57 6.88 15.79
C GLU A 46 -11.70 6.56 17.01
N ILE A 47 -12.09 7.08 18.17
CA ILE A 47 -11.35 6.98 19.43
C ILE A 47 -12.26 6.34 20.48
N ALA A 48 -11.75 5.23 21.06
CA ALA A 48 -12.43 4.46 22.09
C ALA A 48 -11.83 4.74 23.50
N PRO A 49 -12.54 4.34 24.57
CA PRO A 49 -12.00 4.40 25.93
C PRO A 49 -10.64 3.71 26.06
N GLY A 50 -9.76 4.29 26.88
CA GLY A 50 -8.37 3.89 27.07
C GLY A 50 -7.37 4.61 26.15
N ALA A 51 -7.85 5.23 25.06
CA ALA A 51 -6.98 6.00 24.16
C ALA A 51 -6.54 7.33 24.76
N MET A 52 -5.37 7.80 24.34
CA MET A 52 -4.84 9.13 24.65
C MET A 52 -4.98 10.05 23.45
N VAL A 53 -5.31 11.32 23.70
CA VAL A 53 -5.44 12.34 22.67
C VAL A 53 -4.80 13.65 23.12
N GLY A 54 -4.23 14.38 22.16
CA GLY A 54 -3.57 15.64 22.45
C GLY A 54 -2.21 15.46 23.15
N GLU A 55 -1.62 14.28 23.08
CA GLU A 55 -0.29 13.95 23.58
C GLU A 55 0.82 14.59 22.73
N MET A 56 0.61 14.74 21.41
CA MET A 56 1.66 15.23 20.50
C MET A 56 2.23 16.58 20.91
N ALA A 57 1.37 17.48 21.39
CA ALA A 57 1.76 18.83 21.77
C ALA A 57 2.49 18.90 23.12
N LEU A 58 2.47 17.82 23.93
CA LEU A 58 3.32 17.71 25.12
C LEU A 58 4.82 17.72 24.75
N PHE A 59 5.19 17.13 23.61
CA PHE A 59 6.59 16.92 23.24
C PHE A 59 7.21 18.05 22.43
N ASP A 60 6.40 18.82 21.70
CA ASP A 60 6.90 19.84 20.78
C ASP A 60 6.24 21.21 20.93
N ASN A 61 5.27 21.36 21.84
CA ASN A 61 4.53 22.60 22.10
C ASN A 61 3.91 23.24 20.84
N LYS A 62 3.63 22.45 19.81
CA LYS A 62 2.96 22.92 18.59
C LYS A 62 1.44 22.86 18.77
N PRO A 63 0.66 23.68 18.05
CA PRO A 63 -0.80 23.62 18.08
C PRO A 63 -1.39 22.23 17.82
N ARG A 64 -2.66 22.04 18.22
CA ARG A 64 -3.41 20.80 17.99
C ARG A 64 -3.36 20.41 16.51
N SER A 65 -3.02 19.15 16.24
CA SER A 65 -2.81 18.63 14.87
C SER A 65 -4.12 18.38 14.11
N ALA A 66 -5.22 18.16 14.82
CA ALA A 66 -6.55 17.83 14.32
C ALA A 66 -7.61 18.19 15.37
N ASN A 67 -8.89 18.19 14.96
CA ASN A 67 -10.01 18.29 15.88
C ASN A 67 -10.23 16.96 16.60
N VAL A 68 -10.76 17.00 17.82
CA VAL A 68 -11.31 15.83 18.50
C VAL A 68 -12.72 16.16 18.96
N LYS A 69 -13.72 15.44 18.44
CA LYS A 69 -15.14 15.69 18.67
C LYS A 69 -15.82 14.47 19.28
N ALA A 70 -16.60 14.66 20.33
CA ALA A 70 -17.36 13.57 20.95
C ALA A 70 -18.49 13.11 20.00
N THR A 71 -18.55 11.82 19.69
CA THR A 71 -19.62 11.25 18.84
C THR A 71 -20.82 10.75 19.66
N LYS A 72 -20.63 10.64 20.98
CA LYS A 72 -21.67 10.42 22.00
C LYS A 72 -21.23 11.06 23.31
N GLU A 73 -22.12 11.08 24.31
CA GLU A 73 -21.75 11.55 25.65
C GLU A 73 -20.53 10.78 26.16
N SER A 74 -19.51 11.53 26.58
CA SER A 74 -18.18 10.98 26.83
C SER A 74 -17.53 11.62 28.05
N GLU A 75 -16.52 10.96 28.58
CA GLU A 75 -15.75 11.43 29.73
C GLU A 75 -14.26 11.22 29.46
N VAL A 76 -13.46 12.22 29.82
CA VAL A 76 -12.00 12.17 29.71
C VAL A 76 -11.34 12.55 31.03
N ILE A 77 -10.12 12.08 31.22
CA ILE A 77 -9.22 12.55 32.27
C ILE A 77 -8.24 13.53 31.62
N ALA A 78 -8.35 14.81 31.96
CA ALA A 78 -7.42 15.85 31.54
C ALA A 78 -6.15 15.79 32.38
N LEU A 79 -5.01 15.79 31.70
CA LEU A 79 -3.67 15.84 32.28
C LEU A 79 -2.99 17.13 31.81
N PRO A 80 -2.97 18.18 32.66
CA PRO A 80 -2.35 19.46 32.30
C PRO A 80 -0.87 19.30 31.99
N TYR A 81 -0.41 19.95 30.92
CA TYR A 81 0.99 19.83 30.51
C TYR A 81 1.95 20.32 31.56
N GLU A 82 1.65 21.40 32.27
CA GLU A 82 2.51 21.91 33.35
C GLU A 82 2.83 20.83 34.40
N SER A 83 1.91 19.90 34.64
CA SER A 83 2.11 18.78 35.56
C SER A 83 3.00 17.68 34.96
N LEU A 84 2.92 17.47 33.63
CA LEU A 84 3.65 16.43 32.89
C LEU A 84 5.05 16.89 32.47
N THR A 85 5.24 18.16 32.13
CA THR A 85 6.51 18.72 31.66
C THR A 85 7.61 18.53 32.71
N LYS A 86 7.29 18.73 34.00
CA LYS A 86 8.24 18.46 35.09
C LYS A 86 8.69 17.00 35.17
N GLN A 87 7.82 16.06 34.81
CA GLN A 87 8.16 14.63 34.76
C GLN A 87 9.00 14.32 33.52
N MET A 88 8.67 14.94 32.38
CA MET A 88 9.44 14.83 31.14
C MET A 88 10.87 15.39 31.30
N GLU A 89 11.03 16.45 32.11
CA GLU A 89 12.33 17.04 32.44
C GLU A 89 13.25 16.08 33.23
N GLN A 90 12.69 15.11 33.95
CA GLN A 90 13.44 14.09 34.67
C GLN A 90 13.96 12.97 33.77
N LEU A 91 13.44 12.85 32.54
CA LEU A 91 13.90 11.83 31.58
C LEU A 91 15.30 12.17 31.03
N PRO A 92 16.15 11.17 30.74
CA PRO A 92 17.43 11.40 30.07
C PRO A 92 17.26 12.13 28.72
N VAL A 93 18.22 13.00 28.40
CA VAL A 93 18.19 13.86 27.19
C VAL A 93 17.97 13.05 25.91
N TRP A 94 18.63 11.89 25.77
CA TRP A 94 18.53 11.04 24.59
C TRP A 94 17.13 10.40 24.44
N VAL A 95 16.44 10.09 25.54
CA VAL A 95 15.06 9.57 25.51
C VAL A 95 14.11 10.64 24.99
N ARG A 96 14.25 11.88 25.50
CA ARG A 96 13.46 13.02 25.00
C ARG A 96 13.71 13.29 23.52
N ALA A 97 14.95 13.16 23.07
CA ALA A 97 15.30 13.32 21.65
C ALA A 97 14.59 12.28 20.77
N ILE A 98 14.60 11.00 21.17
CA ILE A 98 13.88 9.93 20.44
C ILE A 98 12.38 10.22 20.40
N MET A 99 11.77 10.55 21.55
CA MET A 99 10.33 10.85 21.62
C MET A 99 9.95 12.04 20.73
N LYS A 100 10.78 13.09 20.69
CA LYS A 100 10.59 14.25 19.82
C LYS A 100 10.63 13.86 18.34
N THR A 101 11.64 13.10 17.92
CA THR A 101 11.76 12.63 16.53
C THR A 101 10.57 11.76 16.12
N LEU A 102 10.15 10.83 16.98
CA LEU A 102 8.96 9.99 16.72
C LEU A 102 7.69 10.84 16.59
N ASN A 103 7.51 11.84 17.45
CA ASN A 103 6.38 12.76 17.38
C ASN A 103 6.39 13.60 16.09
N GLU A 104 7.55 14.08 15.66
CA GLU A 104 7.71 14.81 14.40
C GLU A 104 7.35 13.94 13.20
N ASN A 105 7.85 12.70 13.16
CA ASN A 105 7.51 11.72 12.12
C ASN A 105 5.99 11.45 12.07
N MET A 106 5.33 11.31 13.22
CA MET A 106 3.88 11.13 13.31
C MET A 106 3.12 12.35 12.77
N ARG A 107 3.58 13.58 13.06
CA ARG A 107 2.97 14.79 12.49
C ARG A 107 3.14 14.83 10.97
N GLU A 108 4.29 14.46 10.46
CA GLU A 108 4.53 14.40 9.01
C GLU A 108 3.67 13.33 8.33
N ALA A 109 3.56 12.14 8.92
CA ALA A 109 2.66 11.09 8.43
C ALA A 109 1.20 11.59 8.36
N ASN A 110 0.72 12.24 9.43
CA ASN A 110 -0.62 12.82 9.46
C ASN A 110 -0.81 13.96 8.43
N LYS A 111 0.23 14.75 8.14
CA LYS A 111 0.20 15.75 7.05
C LYS A 111 0.16 15.09 5.68
N LYS A 112 0.87 13.98 5.46
CA LYS A 112 0.88 13.24 4.19
C LYS A 112 -0.46 12.56 3.91
N ILE A 113 -1.16 12.05 4.92
CA ILE A 113 -2.54 11.57 4.79
C ILE A 113 -3.45 12.67 4.22
N LYS A 114 -3.33 13.91 4.71
CA LYS A 114 -4.07 15.07 4.16
C LYS A 114 -3.75 15.35 2.68
N ILE A 115 -2.51 15.11 2.24
CA ILE A 115 -2.12 15.28 0.82
C ILE A 115 -2.71 14.16 -0.03
N LEU A 116 -2.71 12.91 0.47
CA LEU A 116 -3.30 11.75 -0.20
C LEU A 116 -4.83 11.82 -0.27
N GLU A 117 -5.50 12.47 0.69
CA GLU A 117 -6.96 12.74 0.67
C GLU A 117 -7.36 14.01 -0.12
N ASN A 118 -6.38 14.82 -0.54
CA ASN A 118 -6.60 15.93 -1.47
C ASN A 118 -6.57 15.48 -2.94
N SER A 119 -6.11 14.27 -3.21
CA SER A 119 -6.39 13.53 -4.43
C SER A 119 -7.91 13.20 -4.48
N ASN A 120 -8.54 13.39 -5.63
CA ASN A 120 -9.98 13.31 -5.92
C ASN A 120 -10.70 12.13 -5.22
N PRO A 121 -11.98 12.27 -4.82
CA PRO A 121 -12.82 11.13 -4.39
C PRO A 121 -13.00 10.04 -5.47
N ASP A 122 -12.77 10.38 -6.74
CA ASP A 122 -12.71 9.43 -7.88
C ASP A 122 -11.32 8.78 -8.07
N GLU A 123 -10.30 9.21 -7.31
CA GLU A 123 -8.96 8.61 -7.33
C GLU A 123 -8.91 7.39 -6.42
N GLU A 124 -9.00 6.22 -7.05
CA GLU A 124 -8.55 4.91 -6.58
C GLU A 124 -8.77 4.65 -5.09
N ARG A 125 -9.90 3.99 -4.77
CA ARG A 125 -10.18 3.36 -3.47
C ARG A 125 -8.96 2.59 -2.89
N PHE A 126 -8.07 2.15 -3.77
CA PHE A 126 -6.79 1.51 -3.46
C PHE A 126 -5.65 2.15 -4.26
N PRO A 127 -5.00 3.20 -3.72
CA PRO A 127 -3.74 3.69 -4.28
C PRO A 127 -2.71 2.55 -4.30
N PRO A 128 -1.80 2.51 -5.28
CA PRO A 128 -0.84 1.42 -5.42
C PRO A 128 0.00 1.08 -4.16
N HIS A 129 0.37 2.09 -3.35
CA HIS A 129 1.09 1.88 -2.09
C HIS A 129 0.22 1.20 -1.00
N ILE A 130 -1.09 1.41 -1.02
CA ILE A 130 -2.04 0.76 -0.09
C ILE A 130 -2.19 -0.72 -0.45
N VAL A 131 -2.32 -1.04 -1.74
CA VAL A 131 -2.33 -2.43 -2.22
C VAL A 131 -1.06 -3.16 -1.80
N ASN A 132 0.10 -2.53 -2.04
CA ASN A 132 1.39 -3.07 -1.64
C ASN A 132 1.48 -3.32 -0.12
N LYS A 133 0.97 -2.40 0.71
CA LYS A 133 0.89 -2.58 2.17
C LYS A 133 0.10 -3.84 2.54
N TYR A 134 -1.08 -4.05 1.96
CA TYR A 134 -1.91 -5.23 2.27
C TYR A 134 -1.27 -6.53 1.79
N ILE A 135 -0.63 -6.55 0.61
CA ILE A 135 0.12 -7.72 0.14
C ILE A 135 1.32 -7.99 1.05
N SER A 136 1.99 -6.95 1.56
CA SER A 136 3.08 -7.09 2.53
C SER A 136 2.62 -7.76 3.83
N ILE A 137 1.44 -7.39 4.35
CA ILE A 137 0.85 -8.04 5.53
C ILE A 137 0.57 -9.52 5.24
N LEU A 138 0.00 -9.82 4.06
CA LEU A 138 -0.27 -11.18 3.64
C LEU A 138 1.02 -12.02 3.51
N ASN A 139 2.07 -11.46 2.93
CA ASN A 139 3.39 -12.09 2.82
C ASN A 139 4.01 -12.32 4.21
N LEU A 140 3.92 -11.34 5.12
CA LEU A 140 4.42 -11.48 6.48
C LEU A 140 3.72 -12.62 7.23
N VAL A 141 2.38 -12.65 7.17
CA VAL A 141 1.59 -13.69 7.84
C VAL A 141 1.85 -15.06 7.20
N GLY A 142 1.87 -15.13 5.87
CA GLY A 142 2.14 -16.35 5.12
C GLY A 142 3.54 -16.90 5.40
N ASN A 143 4.59 -16.08 5.36
CA ASN A 143 5.95 -16.54 5.60
C ASN A 143 6.19 -16.93 7.06
N LYS A 144 5.54 -16.27 8.02
CA LYS A 144 5.76 -16.53 9.45
C LYS A 144 4.92 -17.69 10.00
N TYR A 145 3.70 -17.87 9.50
CA TYR A 145 2.73 -18.81 10.06
C TYR A 145 2.16 -19.80 9.04
N GLY A 146 2.45 -19.62 7.76
CA GLY A 146 1.98 -20.48 6.69
C GLY A 146 2.56 -21.88 6.80
N LYS A 147 1.73 -22.87 6.46
CA LYS A 147 2.14 -24.26 6.32
C LYS A 147 2.07 -24.63 4.85
N GLU A 148 3.10 -25.32 4.37
CA GLU A 148 3.11 -25.84 3.01
C GLU A 148 2.17 -27.05 2.92
N GLU A 149 1.09 -26.93 2.14
CA GLU A 149 0.14 -28.02 1.88
C GLU A 149 0.45 -28.74 0.56
N SER A 150 1.03 -28.02 -0.40
CA SER A 150 1.55 -28.54 -1.66
C SER A 150 2.81 -27.74 -2.07
N PRO A 151 3.70 -28.31 -2.90
CA PRO A 151 4.98 -27.70 -3.24
C PRO A 151 4.83 -26.25 -3.71
N GLY A 152 5.48 -25.33 -3.01
CA GLY A 152 5.48 -23.91 -3.34
C GLY A 152 4.23 -23.14 -2.91
N THR A 153 3.37 -23.68 -2.04
CA THR A 153 2.18 -22.98 -1.51
C THR A 153 2.28 -22.74 -0.01
N LEU A 154 1.53 -21.76 0.51
CA LEU A 154 1.45 -21.49 1.95
C LEU A 154 0.01 -21.29 2.40
N ALA A 155 -0.47 -22.15 3.30
CA ALA A 155 -1.81 -22.08 3.88
C ALA A 155 -1.78 -21.51 5.31
N PHE A 156 -2.65 -20.55 5.59
CA PHE A 156 -2.76 -19.88 6.89
C PHE A 156 -4.20 -19.44 7.19
N SER A 157 -4.47 -19.09 8.45
CA SER A 157 -5.80 -18.66 8.87
C SER A 157 -6.07 -17.20 8.52
N SER A 158 -7.24 -16.91 7.97
CA SER A 158 -7.77 -15.54 7.79
C SER A 158 -7.82 -14.74 9.11
N VAL A 159 -7.98 -15.42 10.26
CA VAL A 159 -7.95 -14.77 11.59
C VAL A 159 -6.59 -14.13 11.86
N LEU A 160 -5.49 -14.78 11.45
CA LEU A 160 -4.15 -14.21 11.61
C LEU A 160 -3.96 -12.97 10.74
N ILE A 161 -4.43 -13.01 9.50
CA ILE A 161 -4.41 -11.84 8.61
C ILE A 161 -5.18 -10.68 9.24
N ARG A 162 -6.39 -10.95 9.74
CA ARG A 162 -7.23 -9.97 10.41
C ARG A 162 -6.55 -9.37 11.64
N ASN A 163 -5.96 -10.22 12.50
CA ASN A 163 -5.28 -9.78 13.71
C ASN A 163 -4.09 -8.87 13.39
N TYR A 164 -3.25 -9.25 12.43
CA TYR A 164 -2.13 -8.39 12.01
C TYR A 164 -2.61 -7.09 11.37
N THR A 165 -3.61 -7.15 10.51
CA THR A 165 -4.19 -5.98 9.85
C THR A 165 -4.68 -4.95 10.87
N ILE A 166 -5.44 -5.39 11.90
CA ILE A 166 -6.00 -4.50 12.92
C ILE A 166 -4.96 -4.14 13.98
N GLN A 167 -4.38 -5.13 14.66
CA GLN A 167 -3.64 -4.90 15.91
C GLN A 167 -2.22 -4.41 15.67
N ILE A 168 -1.59 -4.80 14.55
CA ILE A 168 -0.20 -4.46 14.24
C ILE A 168 -0.14 -3.28 13.28
N PHE A 169 -0.91 -3.35 12.18
CA PHE A 169 -0.82 -2.36 11.10
C PHE A 169 -1.89 -1.27 11.17
N GLN A 170 -2.86 -1.38 12.09
CA GLN A 170 -3.95 -0.44 12.32
C GLN A 170 -4.71 -0.06 11.04
N GLU A 171 -5.01 -1.07 10.23
CA GLU A 171 -5.69 -0.94 8.94
C GLU A 171 -7.12 -1.49 8.96
N ALA A 172 -7.94 -1.02 8.01
CA ALA A 172 -9.33 -1.43 7.90
C ALA A 172 -9.47 -2.85 7.30
N THR A 173 -10.26 -3.71 7.94
CA THR A 173 -10.44 -5.12 7.53
C THR A 173 -11.17 -5.26 6.19
N ASN A 174 -12.11 -4.37 5.89
CA ASN A 174 -12.84 -4.37 4.62
C ASN A 174 -11.91 -4.14 3.42
N LYS A 175 -10.88 -3.31 3.59
CA LYS A 175 -9.86 -3.08 2.56
C LYS A 175 -8.99 -4.30 2.35
N MET A 176 -8.52 -4.92 3.44
CA MET A 176 -7.80 -6.20 3.38
C MET A 176 -8.63 -7.29 2.67
N GLN A 177 -9.91 -7.44 3.02
CA GLN A 177 -10.78 -8.42 2.38
C GLN A 177 -10.94 -8.17 0.87
N SER A 178 -11.03 -6.90 0.45
CA SER A 178 -11.10 -6.55 -0.98
C SER A 178 -9.83 -6.96 -1.72
N VAL A 179 -8.65 -6.77 -1.13
CA VAL A 179 -7.35 -7.21 -1.70
C VAL A 179 -7.28 -8.74 -1.76
N VAL A 180 -7.69 -9.43 -0.69
CA VAL A 180 -7.72 -10.91 -0.65
C VAL A 180 -8.64 -11.44 -1.75
N ASN A 181 -9.84 -10.87 -1.91
CA ASN A 181 -10.77 -11.27 -2.97
C ASN A 181 -10.21 -11.00 -4.37
N ALA A 182 -9.62 -9.82 -4.60
CA ALA A 182 -8.99 -9.50 -5.87
C ALA A 182 -7.85 -10.48 -6.21
N LEU A 183 -7.01 -10.84 -5.24
CA LEU A 183 -5.96 -11.84 -5.43
C LEU A 183 -6.51 -13.26 -5.63
N THR A 184 -7.65 -13.60 -5.04
CA THR A 184 -8.36 -14.86 -5.32
C THR A 184 -8.86 -14.91 -6.76
N ASP A 185 -9.52 -13.86 -7.22
CA ASP A 185 -9.98 -13.75 -8.61
C ASP A 185 -8.84 -13.83 -9.63
N LEU A 186 -7.65 -13.33 -9.26
CA LEU A 186 -6.45 -13.37 -10.08
C LEU A 186 -5.66 -14.69 -9.96
N GLY A 187 -6.15 -15.66 -9.17
CA GLY A 187 -5.52 -16.98 -9.02
C GLY A 187 -4.24 -16.99 -8.18
N TYR A 188 -4.01 -15.96 -7.35
CA TYR A 188 -2.90 -15.92 -6.39
C TYR A 188 -3.28 -16.59 -5.05
N LEU A 189 -4.55 -16.52 -4.67
CA LEU A 189 -5.04 -17.06 -3.41
C LEU A 189 -6.22 -18.02 -3.63
N LYS A 190 -6.35 -19.01 -2.76
CA LYS A 190 -7.58 -19.81 -2.59
C LYS A 190 -8.16 -19.53 -1.20
N GLN A 191 -9.49 -19.37 -1.11
CA GLN A 191 -10.21 -19.22 0.15
C GLN A 191 -11.10 -20.44 0.36
N GLU A 192 -11.04 -21.05 1.55
CA GLU A 192 -11.87 -22.20 1.92
C GLU A 192 -12.49 -21.94 3.29
N ASP A 193 -13.83 -22.00 3.38
CA ASP A 193 -14.54 -21.87 4.66
C ASP A 193 -14.29 -23.11 5.53
N ARG A 194 -14.02 -22.89 6.82
CA ARG A 194 -13.82 -23.96 7.80
C ARG A 194 -15.10 -24.34 8.54
N GLY A 195 -16.20 -23.62 8.32
CA GLY A 195 -17.49 -23.87 8.97
C GLY A 195 -17.60 -23.33 10.40
N ASP A 196 -16.53 -22.75 10.95
CA ASP A 196 -16.47 -22.11 12.26
C ASP A 196 -16.50 -20.57 12.19
N GLY A 197 -16.83 -20.03 11.01
CA GLY A 197 -16.78 -18.60 10.71
C GLY A 197 -15.37 -18.08 10.38
N SER A 198 -14.36 -18.95 10.32
CA SER A 198 -13.02 -18.64 9.83
C SER A 198 -12.75 -19.26 8.46
N GLN A 199 -11.91 -18.60 7.68
CA GLN A 199 -11.45 -19.09 6.38
C GLN A 199 -9.99 -19.55 6.45
N LYS A 200 -9.67 -20.64 5.74
CA LYS A 200 -8.30 -20.97 5.33
C LYS A 200 -7.98 -20.18 4.06
N ILE A 201 -6.85 -19.49 4.08
CA ILE A 201 -6.30 -18.80 2.92
C ILE A 201 -5.06 -19.58 2.48
N THR A 202 -5.03 -20.01 1.23
CA THR A 202 -3.86 -20.65 0.63
C THR A 202 -3.26 -19.72 -0.41
N ASN A 203 -2.05 -19.24 -0.15
CA ASN A 203 -1.25 -18.53 -1.14
C ASN A 203 -0.65 -19.54 -2.11
N LEU A 204 -1.08 -19.48 -3.36
CA LEU A 204 -0.69 -20.38 -4.43
C LEU A 204 0.66 -20.00 -5.05
N LYS A 205 1.09 -18.75 -4.87
CA LYS A 205 2.29 -18.16 -5.49
C LYS A 205 3.03 -17.22 -4.52
N PRO A 206 3.49 -17.73 -3.35
CA PRO A 206 4.10 -16.91 -2.30
C PRO A 206 5.36 -16.19 -2.77
N GLN A 207 6.23 -16.85 -3.54
CA GLN A 207 7.46 -16.24 -4.05
C GLN A 207 7.19 -15.11 -5.06
N GLU A 208 6.15 -15.25 -5.90
CA GLU A 208 5.76 -14.19 -6.83
C GLU A 208 5.24 -12.96 -6.07
N LEU A 209 4.35 -13.14 -5.10
CA LEU A 209 3.81 -12.02 -4.31
C LEU A 209 4.87 -11.37 -3.42
N PHE A 210 5.83 -12.13 -2.92
CA PHE A 210 6.98 -11.60 -2.19
C PHE A 210 7.86 -10.73 -3.09
N SER A 211 8.30 -11.29 -4.22
CA SER A 211 9.12 -10.57 -5.20
C SER A 211 8.42 -9.33 -5.77
N PHE A 212 7.09 -9.38 -5.91
CA PHE A 212 6.28 -8.24 -6.33
C PHE A 212 6.36 -7.09 -5.33
N VAL A 213 6.19 -7.37 -4.02
CA VAL A 213 6.25 -6.33 -2.97
C VAL A 213 7.63 -5.69 -2.90
N ASP A 214 8.69 -6.50 -2.96
CA ASP A 214 10.06 -6.01 -2.95
C ASP A 214 10.33 -5.10 -4.14
N TRP A 215 10.01 -5.55 -5.35
CA TRP A 215 10.12 -4.74 -6.57
C TRP A 215 9.30 -3.45 -6.48
N TYR A 216 8.06 -3.52 -5.99
CA TYR A 216 7.18 -2.37 -5.93
C TYR A 216 7.73 -1.32 -4.95
N ASN A 217 8.27 -1.76 -3.80
CA ASN A 217 8.96 -0.89 -2.86
C ASN A 217 10.19 -0.23 -3.49
N GLU A 218 11.05 -1.01 -4.15
CA GLU A 218 12.22 -0.45 -4.85
C GLU A 218 11.82 0.59 -5.90
N TRP A 219 10.79 0.30 -6.70
CA TRP A 219 10.26 1.22 -7.69
C TRP A 219 9.67 2.48 -7.04
N LEU A 220 8.92 2.34 -5.94
CA LEU A 220 8.27 3.44 -5.24
C LEU A 220 9.25 4.35 -4.51
N PHE A 221 10.37 3.83 -4.00
CA PHE A 221 11.38 4.60 -3.27
C PHE A 221 12.49 5.17 -4.16
N LYS A 222 12.58 4.76 -5.43
CA LYS A 222 13.48 5.39 -6.41
C LYS A 222 13.15 6.86 -6.62
N GLN A 223 14.18 7.68 -6.81
CA GLN A 223 14.01 9.07 -7.24
C GLN A 223 13.28 9.11 -8.57
N GLU A 224 12.43 10.12 -8.78
CA GLU A 224 11.54 10.21 -9.94
C GLU A 224 12.31 10.13 -11.27
N LYS A 225 13.49 10.76 -11.35
CA LYS A 225 14.38 10.72 -12.53
C LYS A 225 14.94 9.32 -12.86
N ASP A 226 15.05 8.44 -11.86
CA ASP A 226 15.64 7.10 -11.98
C ASP A 226 14.57 6.00 -12.02
N ARG A 227 13.29 6.38 -11.93
CA ARG A 227 12.15 5.49 -11.93
C ARG A 227 11.68 5.24 -13.36
N LEU A 228 11.51 3.98 -13.74
CA LEU A 228 10.86 3.64 -15.00
C LEU A 228 9.39 4.11 -14.97
N PRO A 229 8.89 4.79 -16.01
CA PRO A 229 7.51 5.24 -16.07
C PRO A 229 6.52 4.08 -15.98
N ALA A 230 5.33 4.30 -15.39
CA ALA A 230 4.35 3.22 -15.25
C ALA A 230 3.88 2.65 -16.58
N MET A 231 3.67 1.33 -16.64
CA MET A 231 3.11 0.65 -17.81
C MET A 231 1.58 0.58 -17.75
N THR A 232 0.95 0.94 -18.86
CA THR A 232 -0.48 0.80 -19.12
C THR A 232 -0.84 -0.63 -19.49
N ASP A 233 -2.13 -0.98 -19.47
CA ASP A 233 -2.58 -2.31 -19.87
C ASP A 233 -2.19 -2.69 -21.32
N PRO A 234 -2.35 -1.82 -22.33
CA PRO A 234 -1.91 -2.14 -23.69
C PRO A 234 -0.40 -2.41 -23.76
N GLU A 235 0.42 -1.64 -23.06
CA GLU A 235 1.88 -1.83 -23.01
C GLU A 235 2.26 -3.16 -22.36
N VAL A 236 1.59 -3.53 -21.26
CA VAL A 236 1.76 -4.84 -20.63
C VAL A 236 1.38 -5.98 -21.57
N ASN A 237 0.30 -5.84 -22.33
CA ASN A 237 -0.13 -6.84 -23.31
C ASN A 237 0.91 -7.01 -24.43
N VAL A 238 1.44 -5.89 -24.95
CA VAL A 238 2.52 -5.92 -25.95
C VAL A 238 3.75 -6.62 -25.36
N LEU A 239 4.19 -6.24 -24.16
CA LEU A 239 5.37 -6.82 -23.52
C LEU A 239 5.21 -8.32 -23.27
N ASN A 240 4.04 -8.77 -22.81
CA ASN A 240 3.72 -10.18 -22.64
C ASN A 240 3.73 -10.95 -23.98
N GLY A 241 3.25 -10.31 -25.06
CA GLY A 241 3.35 -10.88 -26.40
C GLY A 241 4.80 -11.03 -26.86
N ILE A 242 5.63 -10.00 -26.68
CA ILE A 242 7.06 -10.09 -26.98
C ILE A 242 7.74 -11.21 -26.18
N LEU A 243 7.41 -11.37 -24.90
CA LEU A 243 7.92 -12.47 -24.06
C LEU A 243 7.46 -13.84 -24.56
N HIS A 244 6.22 -13.96 -25.04
CA HIS A 244 5.72 -15.21 -25.63
C HIS A 244 6.54 -15.65 -26.83
N PHE A 245 6.85 -14.74 -27.75
CA PHE A 245 7.69 -15.03 -28.91
C PHE A 245 9.17 -15.20 -28.53
N ALA A 246 9.68 -14.44 -27.56
CA ALA A 246 11.04 -14.58 -27.05
C ALA A 246 11.33 -15.99 -26.50
N ARG A 247 10.36 -16.64 -25.85
CA ARG A 247 10.52 -18.01 -25.33
C ARG A 247 10.64 -19.09 -26.41
N LYS A 248 10.32 -18.77 -27.67
CA LYS A 248 10.38 -19.70 -28.79
C LYS A 248 11.71 -19.68 -29.54
N VAL A 249 12.55 -18.68 -29.27
CA VAL A 249 13.86 -18.53 -29.91
C VAL A 249 14.98 -18.86 -28.94
N GLU A 250 16.10 -19.35 -29.45
CA GLU A 250 17.28 -19.59 -28.62
C GLU A 250 18.02 -18.28 -28.31
N PRO A 251 18.57 -18.12 -27.09
CA PRO A 251 19.36 -16.96 -26.75
C PRO A 251 20.71 -16.97 -27.49
N ASN A 252 21.23 -15.79 -27.78
CA ASN A 252 22.59 -15.64 -28.29
C ASN A 252 23.63 -15.88 -27.17
N ASN A 253 24.92 -15.76 -27.52
CA ASN A 253 26.07 -15.98 -26.64
C ASN A 253 26.09 -15.07 -25.40
N LYS A 254 25.28 -13.99 -25.38
CA LYS A 254 25.13 -13.04 -24.28
C LYS A 254 23.84 -13.28 -23.48
N GLY A 255 23.09 -14.34 -23.75
CA GLY A 255 21.81 -14.62 -23.10
C GLY A 255 20.63 -13.79 -23.63
N LEU A 256 20.79 -13.09 -24.76
CA LEU A 256 19.75 -12.23 -25.32
C LEU A 256 18.98 -12.94 -26.43
N TYR A 257 17.65 -12.79 -26.40
CA TYR A 257 16.72 -13.41 -27.33
C TYR A 257 16.39 -12.43 -28.45
N LYS A 258 16.69 -12.81 -29.71
CA LYS A 258 16.40 -11.98 -30.90
C LYS A 258 14.99 -12.28 -31.40
N VAL A 259 14.04 -11.40 -31.12
CA VAL A 259 12.62 -11.56 -31.50
C VAL A 259 12.34 -10.84 -32.81
N ASP A 260 11.74 -11.53 -33.79
CA ASP A 260 11.31 -10.95 -35.07
C ASP A 260 9.93 -10.31 -34.94
N LEU A 261 9.85 -8.98 -35.08
CA LEU A 261 8.59 -8.24 -34.94
C LEU A 261 7.63 -8.47 -36.12
N ASN A 262 8.13 -8.89 -37.29
CA ASN A 262 7.27 -9.27 -38.41
C ASN A 262 6.58 -10.62 -38.13
N GLU A 263 7.30 -11.57 -37.54
CA GLU A 263 6.72 -12.84 -37.07
C GLU A 263 5.66 -12.59 -35.98
N VAL A 264 5.99 -11.74 -35.00
CA VAL A 264 5.04 -11.31 -33.96
C VAL A 264 3.78 -10.73 -34.59
N GLN A 265 3.90 -9.85 -35.58
CA GLN A 265 2.75 -9.27 -36.26
C GLN A 265 1.88 -10.31 -36.98
N ASN A 266 2.51 -11.29 -37.62
CA ASN A 266 1.81 -12.30 -38.41
C ASN A 266 1.07 -13.32 -37.52
N GLU A 267 1.66 -13.74 -36.39
CA GLU A 267 1.12 -14.83 -35.57
C GLU A 267 0.41 -14.34 -34.28
N SER A 268 0.64 -13.11 -33.81
CA SER A 268 0.08 -12.62 -32.53
C SER A 268 -1.45 -12.71 -32.44
N MET A 269 -2.17 -12.36 -33.52
CA MET A 269 -3.63 -12.46 -33.52
C MET A 269 -4.12 -13.91 -33.35
N LYS A 270 -3.42 -14.86 -33.95
CA LYS A 270 -3.77 -16.29 -33.92
C LYS A 270 -3.41 -16.94 -32.59
N GLU A 271 -2.27 -16.57 -32.02
CA GLU A 271 -1.75 -17.22 -30.81
C GLU A 271 -2.18 -16.54 -29.50
N LEU A 272 -2.36 -15.22 -29.52
CA LEU A 272 -2.65 -14.42 -28.33
C LEU A 272 -4.06 -13.81 -28.36
N GLY A 273 -4.72 -13.80 -29.52
CA GLY A 273 -6.04 -13.20 -29.71
C GLY A 273 -6.02 -11.69 -29.90
N ASN A 274 -4.83 -11.08 -30.02
CA ASN A 274 -4.65 -9.65 -30.24
C ASN A 274 -3.47 -9.39 -31.20
N LEU A 275 -3.66 -8.47 -32.14
CA LEU A 275 -2.62 -8.05 -33.07
C LEU A 275 -1.59 -7.16 -32.36
N ILE A 276 -0.31 -7.48 -32.54
CA ILE A 276 0.83 -6.68 -32.07
C ILE A 276 1.65 -6.25 -33.29
N ARG A 277 1.77 -4.94 -33.52
CA ARG A 277 2.53 -4.36 -34.64
C ARG A 277 3.95 -3.99 -34.21
N PRO A 278 4.91 -3.91 -35.14
CA PRO A 278 6.28 -3.47 -34.85
C PRO A 278 6.42 -2.06 -34.24
N ASP A 279 5.38 -1.22 -34.35
CA ASP A 279 5.36 0.11 -33.73
C ASP A 279 4.78 0.12 -32.31
N ASP A 280 4.06 -0.93 -31.92
CA ASP A 280 3.45 -1.01 -30.58
C ASP A 280 4.51 -1.13 -29.48
N VAL A 281 5.74 -1.57 -29.82
CA VAL A 281 6.88 -1.61 -28.89
C VAL A 281 7.52 -0.24 -28.63
N ASN A 282 7.23 0.79 -29.46
CA ASN A 282 7.92 2.09 -29.37
C ASN A 282 7.77 2.72 -27.98
N SER A 283 6.57 2.68 -27.39
CA SER A 283 6.32 3.21 -26.04
C SER A 283 7.14 2.49 -24.96
N LEU A 284 7.34 1.17 -25.12
CA LEU A 284 8.16 0.37 -24.20
C LEU A 284 9.66 0.70 -24.33
N ILE A 285 10.12 1.05 -25.53
CA ILE A 285 11.49 1.50 -25.79
C ILE A 285 11.72 2.87 -25.18
N GLU A 286 10.81 3.83 -25.41
CA GLU A 286 10.87 5.19 -24.84
C GLU A 286 10.90 5.14 -23.30
N LYS A 287 10.11 4.24 -22.71
CA LYS A 287 10.09 3.99 -21.26
C LYS A 287 11.25 3.13 -20.75
N LYS A 288 12.15 2.68 -21.62
CA LYS A 288 13.35 1.87 -21.32
C LYS A 288 13.03 0.47 -20.77
N TYR A 289 11.86 -0.09 -21.08
CA TYR A 289 11.52 -1.49 -20.79
C TYR A 289 12.08 -2.46 -21.84
N LEU A 290 12.27 -1.99 -23.07
CA LEU A 290 12.84 -2.76 -24.18
C LEU A 290 14.01 -2.00 -24.83
N THR A 291 14.84 -2.75 -25.56
CA THR A 291 15.97 -2.20 -26.32
C THR A 291 15.52 -1.59 -27.64
N GLU A 292 16.37 -0.78 -28.26
CA GLU A 292 16.08 -0.21 -29.59
C GLU A 292 15.86 -1.31 -30.65
N LYS A 293 15.03 -1.00 -31.64
CA LYS A 293 14.78 -1.89 -32.78
C LYS A 293 16.06 -2.05 -33.60
N ILE A 294 16.34 -3.28 -34.00
CA ILE A 294 17.43 -3.62 -34.92
C ILE A 294 16.81 -3.92 -36.29
N MET A 295 17.25 -3.22 -37.31
CA MET A 295 16.83 -3.47 -38.70
C MET A 295 17.96 -4.17 -39.46
N ASP A 296 17.64 -5.28 -40.11
CA ASP A 296 18.52 -5.91 -41.10
C ASP A 296 17.72 -6.22 -42.39
N GLU A 297 18.38 -6.77 -43.41
CA GLU A 297 17.75 -7.04 -44.71
C GLU A 297 16.54 -8.00 -44.63
N LYS A 298 16.39 -8.75 -43.53
CA LYS A 298 15.37 -9.78 -43.35
C LYS A 298 14.19 -9.35 -42.49
N GLY A 299 14.31 -8.25 -41.74
CA GLY A 299 13.21 -7.77 -40.91
C GLY A 299 13.58 -6.78 -39.81
N VAL A 300 12.64 -6.61 -38.88
CA VAL A 300 12.75 -5.72 -37.72
C VAL A 300 12.77 -6.57 -36.46
N TYR A 301 13.78 -6.40 -35.63
CA TYR A 301 14.03 -7.24 -34.47
C TYR A 301 14.13 -6.42 -33.18
N ILE A 302 13.94 -7.11 -32.05
CA ILE A 302 14.25 -6.56 -30.73
C ILE A 302 15.01 -7.58 -29.89
N MET A 303 15.99 -7.13 -29.12
CA MET A 303 16.76 -7.98 -28.21
C MET A 303 16.11 -7.96 -26.83
N VAL A 304 15.76 -9.13 -26.32
CA VAL A 304 15.08 -9.29 -25.03
C VAL A 304 15.97 -10.06 -24.08
N GLU A 305 16.15 -9.54 -22.86
CA GLU A 305 16.79 -10.25 -21.76
C GLU A 305 15.68 -10.81 -20.85
N LEU A 306 15.31 -12.08 -21.03
CA LEU A 306 14.18 -12.68 -20.29
C LEU A 306 14.28 -12.50 -18.76
N PRO A 307 15.43 -12.75 -18.09
CA PRO A 307 15.53 -12.58 -16.64
C PRO A 307 15.23 -11.17 -16.15
N TYR A 308 15.46 -10.15 -17.00
CA TYR A 308 15.18 -8.76 -16.68
C TYR A 308 13.74 -8.36 -16.99
N VAL A 309 13.24 -8.77 -18.15
CA VAL A 309 11.94 -8.28 -18.68
C VAL A 309 10.74 -9.05 -18.11
N GLU A 310 10.88 -10.35 -17.86
CA GLU A 310 9.77 -11.17 -17.34
C GLU A 310 9.23 -10.69 -15.98
N PRO A 311 10.06 -10.39 -14.97
CA PRO A 311 9.57 -9.86 -13.70
C PRO A 311 8.84 -8.52 -13.86
N LEU A 312 9.31 -7.65 -14.77
CA LEU A 312 8.67 -6.36 -15.04
C LEU A 312 7.27 -6.55 -15.64
N ALA A 313 7.14 -7.39 -16.66
CA ALA A 313 5.85 -7.69 -17.28
C ALA A 313 4.86 -8.29 -16.27
N ARG A 314 5.32 -9.26 -15.48
CA ARG A 314 4.51 -9.89 -14.41
C ARG A 314 4.06 -8.87 -13.38
N ASN A 315 4.98 -8.06 -12.86
CA ASN A 315 4.67 -7.13 -11.77
C ASN A 315 3.72 -6.03 -12.23
N TRP A 316 3.89 -5.47 -13.43
CA TRP A 316 2.93 -4.51 -13.98
C TRP A 316 1.58 -5.14 -14.33
N SER A 317 1.55 -6.41 -14.75
CA SER A 317 0.30 -7.16 -14.90
C SER A 317 -0.47 -7.24 -13.59
N ILE A 318 0.23 -7.50 -12.47
CA ILE A 318 -0.36 -7.50 -11.12
C ILE A 318 -0.90 -6.10 -10.78
N VAL A 319 -0.10 -5.04 -10.95
CA VAL A 319 -0.52 -3.65 -10.65
C VAL A 319 -1.81 -3.30 -11.40
N ASN A 320 -1.84 -3.52 -12.73
CA ASN A 320 -2.96 -3.10 -13.55
C ASN A 320 -4.21 -3.96 -13.29
N SER A 321 -4.03 -5.26 -13.06
CA SER A 321 -5.14 -6.16 -12.73
C SER A 321 -5.77 -5.83 -11.38
N LEU A 322 -4.95 -5.55 -10.36
CA LEU A 322 -5.44 -5.12 -9.06
C LEU A 322 -6.13 -3.76 -9.14
N LYS A 323 -5.57 -2.81 -9.88
CA LYS A 323 -6.17 -1.50 -10.13
C LYS A 323 -7.56 -1.61 -10.76
N LYS A 324 -7.77 -2.55 -11.70
CA LYS A 324 -9.10 -2.82 -12.29
C LYS A 324 -10.08 -3.45 -11.29
N LYS A 325 -9.62 -4.41 -10.49
CA LYS A 325 -10.46 -5.16 -9.54
C LYS A 325 -10.84 -4.36 -8.30
N LEU A 326 -10.04 -3.35 -7.95
CA LEU A 326 -10.18 -2.57 -6.71
C LEU A 326 -10.74 -1.16 -6.93
N ARG A 327 -11.06 -0.80 -8.17
CA ARG A 327 -11.74 0.45 -8.53
C ARG A 327 -13.19 0.48 -8.09
#